data_AF-A0A2A5AH39-F1
#
_entry.id   AF-A0A2A5AH39-F1
#
_cell.length_a   1.000
_cell.length_b   1.000
_cell.length_c   1.000
_cell.angle_alpha   90.00
_cell.angle_beta   90.00
_cell.angle_gamma   90.00
#
_symmetry.space_group_name_H-M   'P 1'
#
loop_
_entity.id
_entity.type
_entity.pdbx_description
1 polymer ?
#
loop_
_entity_poly.entity_id
_entity_poly.type
_entity_poly.pdbx_seq_one_letter_code
_entity_poly.pdbx_strand_id
1 'polypeptide(L)'
;MPLLKLPAKPVPRNFAPALFTSYKVKDGDTLASIAKAHGMEVWELIYENFKTLDPREANWYLKNYVGCTKETNDKVNLAFSSKDKPGIIYVPVPTPHSPILTINSPTQSALNNVWAGIAKGHSADLFVAGAFDVTGIVYNLGDNAPNVRNAVLNINGYKFGPGLGGSIGATLVIAYGYPQARDMVGETNGFDFDLAVGVKLGDLLKGLKGIGTALDTLDKFKKIRYVAEQTIKTTMNGVPESKGIITLPIPLAGAGIHAWAGFKTGKISVFNTGTGIF
;
A
#
# COMPACT_ATOMS: atom_id res chain seq x y z
N MET A 1 -36.63 15.34 -31.89
CA MET A 1 -35.21 15.74 -32.05
C MET A 1 -34.55 14.78 -33.04
N PRO A 2 -33.58 15.20 -33.87
CA PRO A 2 -32.98 14.29 -34.85
C PRO A 2 -32.17 13.19 -34.14
N LEU A 3 -32.41 11.94 -34.55
CA LEU A 3 -31.74 10.73 -34.04
C LEU A 3 -30.23 10.70 -34.33
N LEU A 4 -29.82 11.42 -35.38
CA LEU A 4 -28.47 11.40 -35.94
C LEU A 4 -27.92 12.83 -35.96
N LYS A 5 -26.66 12.98 -35.55
CA LYS A 5 -25.89 14.23 -35.66
C LYS A 5 -24.56 13.91 -36.31
N LEU A 6 -24.23 14.62 -37.38
CA LEU A 6 -22.92 14.49 -38.03
C LEU A 6 -21.82 15.04 -37.09
N PRO A 7 -20.78 14.26 -36.76
CA PRO A 7 -19.66 14.76 -35.97
C PRO A 7 -18.91 15.87 -36.70
N ALA A 8 -18.46 16.90 -35.96
CA ALA A 8 -17.71 18.01 -36.54
C ALA A 8 -16.36 17.58 -37.14
N LYS A 9 -15.75 16.53 -36.58
CA LYS A 9 -14.50 15.92 -37.06
C LYS A 9 -14.64 14.39 -37.03
N PRO A 10 -15.19 13.77 -38.09
CA PRO A 10 -15.40 12.34 -38.07
C PRO A 10 -14.08 11.56 -37.98
N VAL A 11 -13.97 10.57 -37.09
CA VAL A 11 -12.85 9.63 -37.08
C VAL A 11 -12.69 8.95 -38.46
N PRO A 12 -11.45 8.66 -38.92
CA PRO A 12 -11.22 7.97 -40.19
C PRO A 12 -11.94 6.62 -40.26
N ARG A 13 -12.36 6.18 -41.46
CA ARG A 13 -13.09 4.91 -41.61
C ARG A 13 -12.24 3.67 -41.32
N ASN A 14 -10.93 3.80 -41.48
CA ASN A 14 -9.92 2.78 -41.14
C ASN A 14 -9.35 2.96 -39.72
N PHE A 15 -9.97 3.80 -38.90
CA PHE A 15 -9.57 4.00 -37.52
C PHE A 15 -9.78 2.71 -36.73
N ALA A 16 -8.69 2.22 -36.13
CA ALA A 16 -8.69 1.10 -35.19
C ALA A 16 -7.96 1.57 -33.93
N PRO A 17 -8.59 1.54 -32.74
CA PRO A 17 -7.91 1.86 -31.49
C PRO A 17 -6.75 0.90 -31.22
N ALA A 18 -5.65 1.40 -30.66
CA ALA A 18 -4.55 0.56 -30.21
C ALA A 18 -5.02 -0.35 -29.06
N LEU A 19 -4.57 -1.62 -29.03
CA LEU A 19 -4.98 -2.65 -28.07
C LEU A 19 -6.44 -3.16 -28.21
N PHE A 20 -7.09 -2.84 -29.33
CA PHE A 20 -8.43 -3.35 -29.65
C PHE A 20 -8.40 -4.28 -30.87
N THR A 21 -9.35 -5.20 -30.92
CA THR A 21 -9.59 -6.11 -32.04
C THR A 21 -10.99 -5.92 -32.59
N SER A 22 -11.20 -6.27 -33.86
CA SER A 22 -12.51 -6.19 -34.50
C SER A 22 -13.47 -7.25 -33.93
N TYR A 23 -14.63 -6.80 -33.47
CA TYR A 23 -15.77 -7.61 -33.08
C TYR A 23 -16.89 -7.46 -34.11
N LYS A 24 -17.37 -8.59 -34.63
CA LYS A 24 -18.51 -8.64 -35.53
C LYS A 24 -19.80 -8.71 -34.72
N VAL A 25 -20.63 -7.67 -34.83
CA VAL A 25 -21.91 -7.58 -34.11
C VAL A 25 -22.90 -8.64 -34.57
N LYS A 26 -23.75 -9.10 -33.64
CA LYS A 26 -24.73 -10.16 -33.81
C LYS A 26 -26.15 -9.65 -33.50
N ASP A 27 -27.15 -10.44 -33.89
CA ASP A 27 -28.52 -10.13 -33.52
C ASP A 27 -28.70 -10.20 -32.00
N GLY A 28 -29.29 -9.15 -31.42
CA GLY A 28 -29.47 -9.02 -29.97
C GLY A 28 -28.32 -8.33 -29.25
N ASP A 29 -27.23 -7.98 -29.93
CA ASP A 29 -26.20 -7.15 -29.35
C ASP A 29 -26.69 -5.72 -29.12
N THR A 30 -26.17 -5.11 -28.05
CA THR A 30 -26.23 -3.68 -27.76
C THR A 30 -24.84 -3.22 -27.40
N LEU A 31 -24.56 -1.91 -27.47
CA LEU A 31 -23.28 -1.38 -26.99
C LEU A 31 -23.04 -1.76 -25.53
N ALA A 32 -24.10 -1.80 -24.72
CA ALA A 32 -24.04 -2.21 -23.33
C ALA A 32 -23.71 -3.71 -23.14
N SER A 33 -24.34 -4.60 -23.93
CA SER A 33 -24.06 -6.04 -23.83
C SER A 33 -22.66 -6.38 -24.32
N ILE A 34 -22.19 -5.71 -25.37
CA ILE A 34 -20.82 -5.86 -25.89
C ILE A 34 -19.83 -5.35 -24.84
N ALA A 35 -20.00 -4.12 -24.33
CA ALA A 35 -19.10 -3.55 -23.33
C ALA A 35 -19.00 -4.45 -22.09
N LYS A 36 -20.15 -4.92 -21.58
CA LYS A 36 -20.21 -5.86 -20.45
C LYS A 36 -19.51 -7.18 -20.74
N ALA A 37 -19.71 -7.76 -21.93
CA ALA A 37 -19.05 -9.01 -22.33
C ALA A 37 -17.52 -8.87 -22.42
N HIS A 38 -17.02 -7.64 -22.59
CA HIS A 38 -15.60 -7.31 -22.71
C HIS A 38 -15.04 -6.55 -21.50
N GLY A 39 -15.77 -6.51 -20.37
CA GLY A 39 -15.28 -5.95 -19.10
C GLY A 39 -15.04 -4.43 -19.11
N MET A 40 -15.76 -3.69 -19.95
CA MET A 40 -15.57 -2.25 -20.15
C MET A 40 -16.88 -1.49 -19.92
N GLU A 41 -16.79 -0.21 -19.55
CA GLU A 41 -17.94 0.68 -19.45
C GLU A 41 -18.48 1.06 -20.84
N VAL A 42 -19.79 1.25 -20.96
CA VAL A 42 -20.45 1.50 -22.26
C VAL A 42 -19.96 2.79 -22.91
N TRP A 43 -19.77 3.84 -22.11
CA TRP A 43 -19.27 5.12 -22.60
C TRP A 43 -17.81 5.07 -23.02
N GLU A 44 -17.01 4.23 -22.38
CA GLU A 44 -15.62 3.98 -22.75
C GLU A 44 -15.56 3.26 -24.10
N LEU A 45 -16.40 2.23 -24.32
CA LEU A 45 -16.52 1.57 -25.63
C LEU A 45 -16.88 2.56 -26.75
N ILE A 46 -17.85 3.44 -26.50
CA ILE A 46 -18.31 4.46 -27.46
C ILE A 46 -17.18 5.44 -27.77
N TYR A 47 -16.53 5.97 -26.74
CA TYR A 47 -15.46 6.94 -26.90
C TYR A 47 -14.26 6.31 -27.63
N GLU A 48 -13.90 5.08 -27.31
CA GLU A 48 -12.79 4.41 -27.99
C GLU A 48 -13.08 4.15 -29.46
N ASN A 49 -14.31 3.79 -29.82
CA ASN A 49 -14.67 3.56 -31.22
C ASN A 49 -14.88 4.83 -32.04
N PHE A 50 -15.48 5.86 -31.44
CA PHE A 50 -16.07 7.00 -32.18
C PHE A 50 -15.53 8.36 -31.76
N LYS A 51 -14.75 8.43 -30.67
CA LYS A 51 -14.18 9.66 -30.08
C LYS A 51 -15.23 10.75 -29.84
N THR A 52 -16.42 10.33 -29.43
CA THR A 52 -17.53 11.19 -29.05
C THR A 52 -18.25 10.63 -27.82
N LEU A 53 -18.90 11.50 -27.07
CA LEU A 53 -19.83 11.16 -25.99
C LEU A 53 -21.25 11.68 -26.30
N ASP A 54 -21.47 12.30 -27.47
CA ASP A 54 -22.80 12.72 -27.91
C ASP A 54 -23.55 11.51 -28.50
N PRO A 55 -24.68 11.07 -27.89
CA PRO A 55 -25.42 9.89 -28.35
C PRO A 55 -25.85 9.97 -29.82
N ARG A 56 -26.12 11.19 -30.32
CA ARG A 56 -26.58 11.40 -31.69
C ARG A 56 -25.44 11.24 -32.70
N GLU A 57 -24.22 11.57 -32.29
CA GLU A 57 -23.01 11.32 -33.07
C GLU A 57 -22.66 9.82 -33.06
N ALA A 58 -22.81 9.15 -31.92
CA ALA A 58 -22.67 7.69 -31.84
C ALA A 58 -23.66 6.98 -32.78
N ASN A 59 -24.94 7.35 -32.79
CA ASN A 59 -25.93 6.81 -33.74
C ASN A 59 -25.55 7.09 -35.20
N TRP A 60 -24.94 8.24 -35.49
CA TRP A 60 -24.41 8.54 -36.83
C TRP A 60 -23.32 7.55 -37.24
N TYR A 61 -22.41 7.20 -36.34
CA TYR A 61 -21.38 6.17 -36.60
C TYR A 61 -21.96 4.76 -36.73
N LEU A 62 -22.92 4.39 -35.89
CA LEU A 62 -23.60 3.09 -36.00
C LEU A 62 -24.22 2.93 -37.39
N LYS A 63 -24.86 3.98 -37.91
CA LYS A 63 -25.45 3.97 -39.25
C LYS A 63 -24.40 3.92 -40.37
N ASN A 64 -23.41 4.82 -40.33
CA ASN A 64 -22.52 5.06 -41.47
C ASN A 64 -21.27 4.16 -41.49
N TYR A 65 -20.76 3.78 -40.31
CA TYR A 65 -19.49 3.05 -40.18
C TYR A 65 -19.72 1.59 -39.84
N VAL A 66 -20.62 1.31 -38.89
CA VAL A 66 -20.98 -0.06 -38.52
C VAL A 66 -21.98 -0.65 -39.51
N GLY A 67 -22.85 0.17 -40.10
CA GLY A 67 -23.82 -0.25 -41.11
C GLY A 67 -25.16 -0.70 -40.53
N CYS A 68 -25.50 -0.24 -39.32
CA CYS A 68 -26.74 -0.56 -38.64
C CYS A 68 -27.95 0.06 -39.36
N THR A 69 -28.98 -0.75 -39.56
CA THR A 69 -30.21 -0.35 -40.27
C THR A 69 -31.48 -0.47 -39.43
N LYS A 70 -31.42 -1.15 -38.28
CA LYS A 70 -32.55 -1.34 -37.39
C LYS A 70 -32.53 -0.30 -36.28
N GLU A 71 -33.70 0.23 -35.93
CA GLU A 71 -33.90 1.06 -34.74
C GLU A 71 -34.27 0.17 -33.55
N THR A 72 -33.88 0.58 -32.34
CA THR A 72 -34.38 -0.02 -31.10
C THR A 72 -35.87 0.30 -30.91
N ASN A 73 -36.58 -0.50 -30.11
CA ASN A 73 -38.04 -0.36 -29.93
C ASN A 73 -38.45 1.02 -29.36
N ASP A 74 -37.57 1.66 -28.62
CA ASP A 74 -37.72 3.02 -28.09
C ASP A 74 -37.45 4.13 -29.13
N LYS A 75 -36.96 3.78 -30.32
CA LYS A 75 -36.58 4.67 -31.42
C LYS A 75 -35.50 5.71 -31.04
N VAL A 76 -34.71 5.42 -30.02
CA VAL A 76 -33.66 6.33 -29.51
C VAL A 76 -32.27 5.91 -30.01
N ASN A 77 -32.06 4.64 -30.35
CA ASN A 77 -30.78 4.10 -30.78
C ASN A 77 -30.93 3.18 -31.99
N LEU A 78 -29.80 2.86 -32.62
CA LEU A 78 -29.74 1.78 -33.62
C LEU A 78 -29.43 0.45 -32.93
N ALA A 79 -30.13 -0.60 -33.36
CA ALA A 79 -29.95 -1.96 -32.90
C ALA A 79 -28.97 -2.69 -33.82
N PHE A 80 -28.08 -3.49 -33.22
CA PHE A 80 -27.16 -4.32 -33.98
C PHE A 80 -27.89 -5.52 -34.62
N SER A 81 -27.42 -5.90 -35.80
CA SER A 81 -27.85 -7.11 -36.48
C SER A 81 -26.67 -7.83 -37.09
N SER A 82 -26.74 -9.16 -37.13
CA SER A 82 -25.75 -10.00 -37.83
C SER A 82 -25.61 -9.65 -39.32
N LYS A 83 -26.64 -9.00 -39.90
CA LYS A 83 -26.70 -8.56 -41.30
C LYS A 83 -26.02 -7.21 -41.56
N ASP A 84 -25.61 -6.48 -40.52
CA ASP A 84 -24.99 -5.17 -40.67
C ASP A 84 -23.63 -5.30 -41.38
N LYS A 85 -23.37 -4.43 -42.36
CA LYS A 85 -22.15 -4.45 -43.17
C LYS A 85 -21.43 -3.10 -43.07
N PRO A 86 -20.18 -3.05 -42.55
CA PRO A 86 -19.32 -4.18 -42.18
C PRO A 86 -19.68 -4.84 -40.83
N GLY A 87 -20.50 -4.20 -39.99
CA GLY A 87 -20.92 -4.72 -38.68
C GLY A 87 -19.78 -4.84 -37.68
N ILE A 88 -18.77 -3.98 -37.76
CA ILE A 88 -17.57 -4.05 -36.93
C ILE A 88 -17.63 -2.98 -35.84
N ILE A 89 -17.41 -3.41 -34.61
CA ILE A 89 -17.05 -2.58 -33.45
C ILE A 89 -15.68 -3.05 -32.98
N TYR A 90 -14.83 -2.15 -32.52
CA TYR A 90 -13.58 -2.50 -31.88
C TYR A 90 -13.81 -2.75 -30.39
N VAL A 91 -13.36 -3.91 -29.91
CA VAL A 91 -13.40 -4.31 -28.49
C VAL A 91 -11.98 -4.55 -28.00
N PRO A 92 -11.66 -4.40 -26.71
CA PRO A 92 -10.31 -4.66 -26.21
C PRO A 92 -9.89 -6.08 -26.57
N VAL A 93 -8.63 -6.25 -26.97
CA VAL A 93 -8.05 -7.59 -27.19
C VAL A 93 -8.20 -8.35 -25.87
N PRO A 94 -8.77 -9.56 -25.85
CA PRO A 94 -8.77 -10.40 -24.67
C PRO A 94 -7.31 -10.62 -24.28
N THR A 95 -6.83 -9.92 -23.26
CA THR A 95 -5.57 -10.27 -22.63
C THR A 95 -5.74 -11.72 -22.20
N PRO A 96 -4.85 -12.66 -22.58
CA PRO A 96 -4.93 -14.01 -22.07
C PRO A 96 -5.04 -13.88 -20.55
N HIS A 97 -6.19 -14.30 -20.03
CA HIS A 97 -6.38 -14.43 -18.61
C HIS A 97 -5.41 -15.55 -18.22
N SER A 98 -4.18 -15.19 -17.87
CA SER A 98 -3.59 -15.83 -16.70
C SER A 98 -4.70 -15.89 -15.67
N PRO A 99 -4.90 -16.99 -14.93
CA PRO A 99 -5.83 -16.99 -13.81
C PRO A 99 -5.63 -15.67 -13.11
N ILE A 100 -6.73 -14.96 -12.79
CA ILE A 100 -6.63 -13.80 -11.93
C ILE A 100 -5.84 -14.34 -10.73
N LEU A 101 -4.54 -14.05 -10.69
CA LEU A 101 -3.90 -13.79 -9.43
C LEU A 101 -4.80 -12.68 -8.95
N THR A 102 -5.69 -13.02 -8.03
CA THR A 102 -6.27 -12.03 -7.18
C THR A 102 -5.04 -11.42 -6.54
N ILE A 103 -4.49 -10.39 -7.16
CA ILE A 103 -3.79 -9.37 -6.42
C ILE A 103 -4.95 -8.74 -5.66
N ASN A 104 -5.36 -9.41 -4.58
CA ASN A 104 -5.66 -8.72 -3.35
C ASN A 104 -4.59 -7.64 -3.33
N SER A 105 -4.96 -6.35 -3.45
CA SER A 105 -4.04 -5.21 -3.38
C SER A 105 -2.79 -5.62 -2.60
N PRO A 106 -1.63 -5.73 -3.26
CA PRO A 106 -0.62 -6.78 -3.03
C PRO A 106 -0.67 -7.33 -1.61
N THR A 107 -1.53 -8.33 -1.33
CA THR A 107 -2.07 -8.67 0.01
C THR A 107 -1.46 -7.76 1.04
N GLN A 108 -1.93 -6.49 1.13
CA GLN A 108 -1.22 -5.37 1.75
C GLN A 108 -0.52 -5.95 2.95
N SER A 109 0.82 -6.11 2.85
CA SER A 109 1.56 -7.00 3.76
C SER A 109 1.04 -6.69 5.15
N ALA A 110 0.77 -7.68 6.00
CA ALA A 110 0.32 -7.40 7.37
C ALA A 110 1.26 -6.41 8.09
N LEU A 111 2.47 -6.22 7.52
CA LEU A 111 3.54 -5.33 7.93
C LEU A 111 3.60 -3.98 7.19
N ASN A 112 2.73 -3.67 6.22
CA ASN A 112 2.74 -2.39 5.49
C ASN A 112 2.48 -1.18 6.41
N ASN A 113 1.87 -1.42 7.57
CA ASN A 113 1.65 -0.43 8.62
C ASN A 113 2.63 -0.60 9.79
N VAL A 114 3.67 -1.41 9.61
CA VAL A 114 4.67 -1.73 10.62
C VAL A 114 6.03 -1.23 10.14
N TRP A 115 6.71 -0.53 11.02
CA TRP A 115 8.04 0.00 10.82
C TRP A 115 8.93 -0.54 11.91
N ALA A 116 10.14 -0.97 11.55
CA ALA A 116 11.13 -1.33 12.55
C ALA A 116 12.53 -0.89 12.17
N GLY A 117 13.36 -0.68 13.17
CA GLY A 117 14.76 -0.33 12.95
C GLY A 117 15.53 -0.18 14.24
N ILE A 118 16.80 0.20 14.11
CA ILE A 118 17.72 0.36 15.24
C ILE A 118 17.85 1.83 15.57
N ALA A 119 17.77 2.10 16.87
CA ALA A 119 17.98 3.40 17.44
C ALA A 119 19.03 3.33 18.54
N LYS A 120 19.64 4.48 18.84
CA LYS A 120 20.34 4.71 20.09
C LYS A 120 19.32 5.16 21.11
N GLY A 121 19.27 4.49 22.26
CA GLY A 121 18.45 4.88 23.41
C GLY A 121 19.32 5.32 24.58
N HIS A 122 18.86 6.33 25.31
CA HIS A 122 19.29 6.58 26.68
C HIS A 122 18.07 6.51 27.59
N SER A 123 18.27 5.97 28.79
CA SER A 123 17.25 5.93 29.83
C SER A 123 17.88 6.17 31.18
N ALA A 124 17.15 6.85 32.04
CA ALA A 124 17.49 7.00 33.45
C ALA A 124 16.22 6.96 34.28
N ASP A 125 16.19 6.05 35.25
CA ASP A 125 15.02 5.76 36.07
C ASP A 125 15.37 5.85 37.55
N LEU A 126 14.52 6.60 38.26
CA LEU A 126 14.59 6.81 39.70
C LEU A 126 13.29 6.31 40.35
N PHE A 127 13.26 5.02 40.63
CA PHE A 127 12.16 4.30 41.26
C PHE A 127 10.85 4.33 40.50
N VAL A 128 10.09 5.43 40.57
CA VAL A 128 8.74 5.53 40.01
C VAL A 128 8.65 6.42 38.78
N ALA A 129 9.69 7.23 38.54
CA ALA A 129 9.76 8.14 37.41
C ALA A 129 11.10 7.98 36.70
N GLY A 130 11.06 8.03 35.37
CA GLY A 130 12.24 7.99 34.53
C GLY A 130 12.08 8.89 33.31
N ALA A 131 13.20 9.18 32.66
CA ALA A 131 13.24 9.88 31.39
C ALA A 131 13.99 9.03 30.38
N PHE A 132 13.59 9.14 29.11
CA PHE A 132 14.28 8.46 28.03
C PHE A 132 14.30 9.29 26.77
N ASP A 133 15.32 9.05 25.96
CA ASP A 133 15.39 9.48 24.59
C ASP A 133 15.79 8.31 23.70
N VAL A 134 15.18 8.21 22.53
CA VAL A 134 15.49 7.20 21.52
C VAL A 134 15.60 7.91 20.18
N THR A 135 16.73 7.77 19.51
CA THR A 135 16.99 8.37 18.19
C THR A 135 17.52 7.33 17.22
N GLY A 136 16.88 7.16 16.08
CA GLY A 136 17.28 6.15 15.12
C GLY A 136 16.53 6.21 13.81
N ILE A 137 16.77 5.23 12.96
CA ILE A 137 16.08 5.06 11.69
C ILE A 137 15.18 3.84 11.76
N VAL A 138 13.97 3.95 11.22
CA VAL A 138 13.03 2.85 11.04
C VAL A 138 12.71 2.65 9.57
N TYR A 139 12.41 1.42 9.21
CA TYR A 139 12.11 1.01 7.84
C TYR A 139 10.77 0.30 7.81
N ASN A 140 9.97 0.55 6.77
CA ASN A 140 8.69 -0.12 6.61
C ASN A 140 8.91 -1.60 6.27
N LEU A 141 8.32 -2.49 7.06
CA LEU A 141 8.54 -3.93 6.94
C LEU A 141 7.69 -4.58 5.84
N GLY A 142 6.66 -3.90 5.37
CA GLY A 142 5.82 -4.34 4.27
C GLY A 142 6.40 -4.01 2.89
N ASP A 143 7.32 -3.06 2.82
CA ASP A 143 8.00 -2.71 1.59
C ASP A 143 9.07 -3.75 1.19
N ASN A 144 9.36 -3.83 -0.10
CA ASN A 144 10.37 -4.73 -0.66
C ASN A 144 11.56 -3.94 -1.19
N ALA A 145 12.77 -4.48 -1.00
CA ALA A 145 14.00 -3.90 -1.53
C ALA A 145 13.95 -3.83 -3.08
N PRO A 146 14.53 -2.79 -3.71
CA PRO A 146 15.29 -1.70 -3.08
C PRO A 146 14.43 -0.56 -2.51
N ASN A 147 13.12 -0.53 -2.81
CA ASN A 147 12.23 0.59 -2.52
C ASN A 147 11.60 0.50 -1.12
N VAL A 148 12.43 0.47 -0.07
CA VAL A 148 11.96 0.42 1.31
C VAL A 148 11.85 1.82 1.87
N ARG A 149 10.64 2.25 2.26
CA ARG A 149 10.46 3.54 2.93
C ARG A 149 11.17 3.52 4.28
N ASN A 150 11.85 4.61 4.58
CA ASN A 150 12.58 4.80 5.83
C ASN A 150 12.25 6.16 6.46
N ALA A 151 12.46 6.26 7.76
CA ALA A 151 12.26 7.49 8.51
C ALA A 151 13.22 7.60 9.69
N VAL A 152 13.78 8.78 9.89
CA VAL A 152 14.58 9.10 11.08
C VAL A 152 13.64 9.62 12.16
N LEU A 153 13.59 8.89 13.27
CA LEU A 153 12.76 9.18 14.43
C LEU A 153 13.60 9.66 15.61
N ASN A 154 13.00 10.55 16.39
CA ASN A 154 13.41 10.84 17.75
C ASN A 154 12.18 10.78 18.66
N ILE A 155 12.33 10.08 19.77
CA ILE A 155 11.29 9.88 20.77
C ILE A 155 11.88 10.36 22.08
N ASN A 156 11.33 11.42 22.65
CA ASN A 156 11.70 11.90 23.97
C ASN A 156 10.50 11.78 24.89
N GLY A 157 10.71 11.32 26.11
CA GLY A 157 9.56 11.07 26.97
C GLY A 157 9.90 10.73 28.41
N TYR A 158 8.82 10.43 29.12
CA TYR A 158 8.82 10.07 30.52
C TYR A 158 8.29 8.65 30.72
N LYS A 159 8.79 8.01 31.77
CA LYS A 159 8.45 6.66 32.19
C LYS A 159 7.90 6.72 33.60
N PHE A 160 6.83 5.98 33.86
CA PHE A 160 6.19 5.89 35.15
C PHE A 160 5.97 4.42 35.52
N GLY A 161 6.64 3.98 36.58
CA GLY A 161 6.61 2.58 37.02
C GLY A 161 7.90 2.19 37.75
N PRO A 162 7.91 1.05 38.45
CA PRO A 162 9.07 0.57 39.17
C PRO A 162 10.25 0.33 38.23
N GLY A 163 11.32 1.10 38.42
CA GLY A 163 12.59 0.87 37.77
C GLY A 163 13.73 1.61 38.45
N LEU A 164 14.94 1.10 38.26
CA LEU A 164 16.14 1.71 38.79
C LEU A 164 17.27 1.58 37.78
N GLY A 165 18.05 2.65 37.68
CA GLY A 165 19.31 2.65 36.97
C GLY A 165 19.26 3.49 35.72
N GLY A 166 20.27 3.33 34.89
CA GLY A 166 20.38 4.09 33.66
C GLY A 166 21.17 3.30 32.63
N SER A 167 20.81 3.48 31.38
CA SER A 167 21.44 2.78 30.27
C SER A 167 21.59 3.68 29.06
N ILE A 168 22.61 3.37 28.27
CA ILE A 168 22.82 3.89 26.92
C ILE A 168 23.13 2.70 26.03
N GLY A 169 22.38 2.53 24.93
CA GLY A 169 22.60 1.38 24.07
C GLY A 169 21.77 1.37 22.79
N ALA A 170 21.98 0.33 21.99
CA ALA A 170 21.15 0.05 20.84
C ALA A 170 19.77 -0.46 21.29
N THR A 171 18.73 0.05 20.65
CA THR A 171 17.33 -0.22 20.93
C THR A 171 16.64 -0.57 19.62
N LEU A 172 15.91 -1.69 19.60
CA LEU A 172 14.99 -2.02 18.53
C LEU A 172 13.74 -1.17 18.70
N VAL A 173 13.36 -0.41 17.69
CA VAL A 173 12.09 0.33 17.64
C VAL A 173 11.14 -0.41 16.73
N ILE A 174 9.91 -0.65 17.18
CA ILE A 174 8.82 -1.19 16.37
C ILE A 174 7.64 -0.23 16.49
N ALA A 175 7.28 0.43 15.39
CA ALA A 175 6.10 1.26 15.28
C ALA A 175 5.04 0.54 14.44
N TYR A 176 3.81 0.42 14.92
CA TYR A 176 2.73 -0.29 14.25
C TYR A 176 1.46 0.57 14.16
N GLY A 177 0.62 0.29 13.17
CA GLY A 177 -0.59 1.08 12.88
C GLY A 177 -0.31 2.37 12.09
N TYR A 178 0.88 2.54 11.53
CA TYR A 178 1.28 3.74 10.79
C TYR A 178 1.47 3.44 9.30
N PRO A 179 0.54 3.83 8.42
CA PRO A 179 0.71 3.67 6.99
C PRO A 179 1.88 4.50 6.43
N GLN A 180 2.13 5.68 7.00
CA GLN A 180 3.20 6.59 6.60
C GLN A 180 3.97 7.11 7.81
N ALA A 181 5.26 7.40 7.62
CA ALA A 181 6.13 7.89 8.69
C ALA A 181 5.61 9.19 9.33
N ARG A 182 5.05 10.11 8.53
CA ARG A 182 4.45 11.36 9.04
C ARG A 182 3.32 11.13 10.05
N ASP A 183 2.62 9.99 9.96
CA ASP A 183 1.52 9.65 10.85
C ASP A 183 2.02 9.29 12.25
N MET A 184 3.34 9.06 12.42
CA MET A 184 3.98 8.81 13.70
C MET A 184 4.22 10.08 14.50
N VAL A 185 4.21 11.26 13.88
CA VAL A 185 4.45 12.52 14.59
C VAL A 185 3.30 12.77 15.55
N GLY A 186 3.63 12.92 16.83
CA GLY A 186 2.63 13.11 17.88
C GLY A 186 3.08 12.55 19.22
N GLU A 187 2.11 12.23 20.05
CA GLU A 187 2.32 11.61 21.35
C GLU A 187 2.02 10.12 21.28
N THR A 188 2.91 9.30 21.83
CA THR A 188 2.69 7.89 22.07
C THR A 188 2.58 7.66 23.56
N ASN A 189 1.56 6.92 23.97
CA ASN A 189 1.32 6.52 25.34
C ASN A 189 1.05 5.03 25.35
N GLY A 190 1.70 4.29 26.25
CA GLY A 190 1.51 2.85 26.32
C GLY A 190 2.21 2.23 27.50
N PHE A 191 1.80 1.01 27.81
CA PHE A 191 2.53 0.17 28.73
C PHE A 191 3.72 -0.45 28.00
N ASP A 192 4.91 -0.39 28.61
CA ASP A 192 6.18 -0.82 28.03
C ASP A 192 7.06 -1.48 29.11
N PHE A 193 8.07 -2.21 28.69
CA PHE A 193 9.05 -2.87 29.56
C PHE A 193 10.44 -2.73 28.98
N ASP A 194 11.37 -2.15 29.75
CA ASP A 194 12.78 -2.05 29.33
C ASP A 194 13.58 -3.31 29.66
N LEU A 195 12.93 -4.34 30.21
CA LEU A 195 13.53 -5.64 30.43
C LEU A 195 13.00 -6.60 29.35
N ALA A 196 13.86 -7.20 28.54
CA ALA A 196 13.48 -8.25 27.59
C ALA A 196 13.14 -9.54 28.37
N VAL A 197 11.97 -9.59 29.03
CA VAL A 197 11.63 -10.55 30.12
C VAL A 197 11.49 -12.01 29.66
N GLY A 198 11.62 -12.33 28.38
CA GLY A 198 11.59 -13.72 27.89
C GLY A 198 12.96 -14.23 27.47
N VAL A 199 13.37 -15.42 27.92
CA VAL A 199 14.57 -16.13 27.41
C VAL A 199 14.57 -16.16 25.87
N LYS A 200 13.41 -16.45 25.26
CA LYS A 200 13.23 -16.47 23.81
C LYS A 200 13.37 -15.09 23.15
N LEU A 201 12.81 -14.04 23.75
CA LEU A 201 12.88 -12.68 23.19
C LEU A 201 14.28 -12.09 23.35
N GLY A 202 14.94 -12.36 24.48
CA GLY A 202 16.32 -11.97 24.72
C GLY A 202 17.27 -12.58 23.69
N ASP A 203 17.14 -13.88 23.38
CA ASP A 203 17.96 -14.53 22.36
C ASP A 203 17.68 -14.01 20.94
N LEU A 204 16.41 -13.70 20.64
CA LEU A 204 16.03 -13.06 19.38
C LEU A 204 16.67 -11.67 19.22
N LEU A 205 16.63 -10.83 20.27
CA LEU A 205 17.21 -9.49 20.26
C LEU A 205 18.74 -9.52 20.24
N LYS A 206 19.39 -10.48 20.92
CA LYS A 206 20.84 -10.72 20.79
C LYS A 206 21.23 -11.01 19.34
N GLY A 207 20.33 -11.58 18.55
CA GLY A 207 20.48 -11.71 17.11
C GLY A 207 20.89 -10.38 16.48
N LEU A 208 20.31 -9.25 16.88
CA LEU A 208 20.62 -7.92 16.33
C LEU A 208 21.98 -7.34 16.77
N LYS A 209 22.76 -8.05 17.59
CA LYS A 209 24.09 -7.60 18.00
C LYS A 209 24.97 -7.33 16.77
N GLY A 210 25.68 -6.20 16.80
CA GLY A 210 26.55 -5.75 15.71
C GLY A 210 25.83 -5.05 14.55
N ILE A 211 24.49 -4.97 14.57
CA ILE A 211 23.78 -4.05 13.69
C ILE A 211 23.94 -2.65 14.27
N GLY A 212 24.56 -1.75 13.49
CA GLY A 212 24.68 -0.35 13.85
C GLY A 212 23.34 0.40 13.78
N THR A 213 23.38 1.72 13.93
CA THR A 213 22.19 2.59 13.81
C THR A 213 21.73 2.83 12.37
N ALA A 214 22.42 2.28 11.37
CA ALA A 214 22.06 2.38 9.96
C ALA A 214 22.06 0.99 9.31
N LEU A 215 21.08 0.73 8.45
CA LEU A 215 21.08 -0.45 7.58
C LEU A 215 21.66 -0.07 6.23
N ASP A 216 22.80 -0.68 5.93
CA ASP A 216 23.59 -0.53 4.71
C ASP A 216 23.56 -1.81 3.86
N THR A 217 22.98 -2.90 4.38
CA THR A 217 22.88 -4.18 3.68
C THR A 217 21.49 -4.81 3.77
N LEU A 218 21.11 -5.49 2.69
CA LEU A 218 19.87 -6.25 2.62
C LEU A 218 19.78 -7.34 3.71
N ASP A 219 20.91 -7.94 4.08
CA ASP A 219 20.95 -8.97 5.12
C ASP A 219 20.66 -8.40 6.51
N LYS A 220 21.18 -7.20 6.84
CA LYS A 220 20.82 -6.50 8.08
C LYS A 220 19.33 -6.13 8.10
N PHE A 221 18.77 -5.71 6.97
CA PHE A 221 17.33 -5.45 6.86
C PHE A 221 16.48 -6.70 7.05
N LYS A 222 16.79 -7.81 6.36
CA LYS A 222 16.10 -9.09 6.53
C LYS A 222 16.14 -9.55 7.99
N LYS A 223 17.28 -9.35 8.66
CA LYS A 223 17.48 -9.72 10.06
C LYS A 223 16.61 -8.89 11.01
N ILE A 224 16.54 -7.58 10.82
CA ILE A 224 15.62 -6.72 11.59
C ILE A 224 14.18 -7.09 11.32
N ARG A 225 13.80 -7.26 10.04
CA ARG A 225 12.45 -7.65 9.66
C ARG A 225 12.05 -8.95 10.34
N TYR A 226 12.90 -9.98 10.29
CA TYR A 226 12.67 -11.24 10.97
C TYR A 226 12.48 -11.06 12.49
N VAL A 227 13.38 -10.34 13.15
CA VAL A 227 13.30 -10.11 14.60
C VAL A 227 12.05 -9.31 14.98
N ALA A 228 11.71 -8.26 14.23
CA ALA A 228 10.51 -7.48 14.47
C ALA A 228 9.24 -8.32 14.28
N GLU A 229 9.15 -9.10 13.20
CA GLU A 229 8.02 -10.00 12.95
C GLU A 229 7.84 -11.04 14.07
N GLN A 230 8.94 -11.65 14.54
CA GLN A 230 8.88 -12.61 15.64
C GLN A 230 8.53 -11.94 16.97
N THR A 231 9.02 -10.73 17.22
CA THR A 231 8.67 -9.93 18.40
C THR A 231 7.19 -9.61 18.42
N ILE A 232 6.63 -9.19 17.29
CA ILE A 232 5.19 -8.91 17.14
C ILE A 232 4.36 -10.18 17.41
N LYS A 233 4.74 -11.31 16.82
CA LYS A 233 4.02 -12.58 17.01
C LYS A 233 4.07 -13.06 18.47
N THR A 234 5.21 -12.92 19.13
CA THR A 234 5.44 -13.45 20.48
C THR A 234 4.96 -12.52 21.60
N THR A 235 5.02 -11.21 21.39
CA THR A 235 4.74 -10.21 22.43
C THR A 235 3.35 -9.59 22.28
N MET A 236 2.87 -9.45 21.04
CA MET A 236 1.60 -8.79 20.73
C MET A 236 0.53 -9.76 20.19
N ASN A 237 0.83 -11.06 20.08
CA ASN A 237 -0.04 -12.07 19.46
C ASN A 237 -0.50 -11.71 18.03
N GLY A 238 0.31 -10.94 17.29
CA GLY A 238 -0.05 -10.39 15.99
C GLY A 238 0.17 -8.88 15.92
N VAL A 239 -0.05 -8.29 14.74
CA VAL A 239 0.01 -6.83 14.56
C VAL A 239 -1.27 -6.22 15.16
N PRO A 240 -1.18 -5.35 16.18
CA PRO A 240 -2.36 -4.72 16.75
C PRO A 240 -3.04 -3.77 15.75
N GLU A 241 -4.36 -3.61 15.87
CA GLU A 241 -5.12 -2.60 15.11
C GLU A 241 -4.91 -1.17 15.64
N SER A 242 -4.52 -1.05 16.92
CA SER A 242 -4.18 0.23 17.53
C SER A 242 -2.85 0.77 17.00
N LYS A 243 -2.64 2.09 17.12
CA LYS A 243 -1.34 2.71 16.85
C LYS A 243 -0.47 2.65 18.09
N GLY A 244 0.82 2.39 17.91
CA GLY A 244 1.76 2.39 19.03
C GLY A 244 3.21 2.22 18.61
N ILE A 245 4.11 2.55 19.53
CA ILE A 245 5.54 2.32 19.37
C ILE A 245 6.04 1.55 20.59
N ILE A 246 6.80 0.49 20.33
CA ILE A 246 7.53 -0.28 21.34
C ILE A 246 9.01 -0.07 21.11
N THR A 247 9.76 0.09 22.21
CA THR A 247 11.21 0.22 22.18
C THR A 247 11.81 -0.88 23.06
N LEU A 248 12.61 -1.75 22.47
CA LEU A 248 13.22 -2.88 23.16
C LEU A 248 14.74 -2.71 23.19
N PRO A 249 15.36 -2.50 24.36
CA PRO A 249 16.81 -2.42 24.44
C PRO A 249 17.43 -3.76 24.02
N ILE A 250 18.46 -3.70 23.17
CA ILE A 250 19.18 -4.89 22.72
C ILE A 250 20.14 -5.31 23.83
N PRO A 251 20.01 -6.52 24.41
CA PRO A 251 20.86 -6.95 25.51
C PRO A 251 22.34 -6.88 25.13
N LEU A 252 23.16 -6.37 26.05
CA LEU A 252 24.63 -6.26 25.90
C LEU A 252 25.09 -5.39 24.71
N ALA A 253 24.21 -4.57 24.14
CA ALA A 253 24.55 -3.61 23.09
C ALA A 253 24.62 -2.17 23.65
N GLY A 254 25.27 -1.99 24.80
CA GLY A 254 25.30 -0.72 25.51
C GLY A 254 26.06 -0.77 26.84
N ALA A 255 26.01 0.33 27.57
CA ALA A 255 26.54 0.46 28.92
C ALA A 255 25.42 0.84 29.90
N GLY A 256 25.53 0.35 31.14
CA GLY A 256 24.55 0.60 32.20
C GLY A 256 23.71 -0.62 32.55
N ILE A 257 23.09 -0.57 33.72
CA ILE A 257 22.14 -1.57 34.22
C ILE A 257 20.83 -0.82 34.40
N HIS A 258 19.80 -1.30 33.75
CA HIS A 258 18.50 -0.66 33.74
C HIS A 258 17.42 -1.72 33.65
N ALA A 259 16.49 -1.69 34.59
CA ALA A 259 15.33 -2.56 34.62
C ALA A 259 14.12 -1.69 34.95
N TRP A 260 13.08 -1.74 34.12
CA TRP A 260 11.87 -0.96 34.30
C TRP A 260 10.67 -1.64 33.65
N ALA A 261 9.51 -1.40 34.25
CA ALA A 261 8.20 -1.86 33.81
C ALA A 261 7.17 -0.78 34.13
N GLY A 262 6.33 -0.38 33.18
CA GLY A 262 5.28 0.59 33.50
C GLY A 262 4.70 1.30 32.29
N PHE A 263 4.17 2.50 32.53
CA PHE A 263 3.62 3.37 31.50
C PHE A 263 4.67 4.34 30.99
N LYS A 264 4.75 4.45 29.67
CA LYS A 264 5.66 5.32 28.96
C LYS A 264 4.87 6.30 28.11
N THR A 265 5.20 7.58 28.24
CA THR A 265 4.72 8.64 27.36
C THR A 265 5.90 9.21 26.61
N GLY A 266 5.75 9.46 25.32
CA GLY A 266 6.81 10.03 24.50
C GLY A 266 6.28 10.88 23.37
N LYS A 267 6.97 11.97 23.07
CA LYS A 267 6.74 12.77 21.89
C LYS A 267 7.64 12.25 20.76
N ILE A 268 7.02 11.89 19.65
CA ILE A 268 7.69 11.40 18.45
C ILE A 268 7.86 12.56 17.48
N SER A 269 9.10 12.71 17.01
CA SER A 269 9.48 13.63 15.94
C SER A 269 10.04 12.82 14.78
N VAL A 270 9.61 13.13 13.57
CA VAL A 270 10.15 12.58 12.32
C VAL A 270 10.98 13.68 11.66
N PHE A 271 12.29 13.48 11.57
CA PHE A 271 13.19 14.51 11.03
C PHE A 271 13.42 14.38 9.53
N ASN A 272 13.44 13.14 9.03
CA ASN A 272 13.70 12.86 7.64
C ASN A 272 12.95 11.60 7.22
N THR A 273 12.51 11.56 5.97
CA THR A 273 11.87 10.40 5.34
C THR A 273 12.52 10.14 4.00
N GLY A 274 12.76 8.89 3.66
CA GLY A 274 13.36 8.50 2.39
C GLY A 274 12.84 7.16 1.89
N THR A 275 13.41 6.72 0.78
CA THR A 275 13.18 5.40 0.18
C THR A 275 14.54 4.80 -0.18
N GLY A 276 14.82 3.62 0.33
CA GLY A 276 16.09 2.93 0.15
C GLY A 276 16.58 2.25 1.43
N ILE A 277 17.38 1.20 1.23
CA ILE A 277 18.25 0.59 2.24
C ILE A 277 19.73 0.87 1.90
N PHE A 278 19.98 1.67 0.85
CA PHE A 278 21.27 2.02 0.27
C PHE A 278 21.30 3.52 0.01
#